data_AF-A0A4R2RX03-F1
#
_entry.id   AF-A0A4R2RX03-F1
#
_cell.length_a   1.000
_cell.length_b   1.000
_cell.length_c   1.000
_cell.angle_alpha   90.00
_cell.angle_beta   90.00
_cell.angle_gamma   90.00
#
_symmetry.space_group_name_H-M   'P 1'
#
loop_
_entity.id
_entity.type
_entity.pdbx_description
1 polymer ?
#
loop_
_entity_poly.entity_id
_entity_poly.type
_entity_poly.pdbx_seq_one_letter_code
_entity_poly.pdbx_strand_id
1 'polypeptide(L)'
;MPQPCPETALLTFTDQAGVQQFQYQFTFVGVTYDSATGFSTFTYNVCKPGTDSTFKDLSHFVIGFSPDCPIQLTPNQPGVEFVNPDPTTGAVGIKIDTPVATAVCPLVNTYSFTLNGFADVGPVTITAKDGAQGGIQFFTSGTICGPICTPVPGARGFRLQ
;
A
#
# COMPACT_ATOMS: atom_id res chain seq x y z
N MET A 1 22.18 -8.55 3.80
CA MET A 1 21.04 -8.46 4.73
C MET A 1 19.98 -7.63 4.03
N PRO A 2 18.70 -8.07 3.96
CA PRO A 2 17.63 -7.22 3.44
C PRO A 2 17.65 -5.89 4.19
N GLN A 3 17.52 -4.76 3.50
CA GLN A 3 17.47 -3.47 4.18
C GLN A 3 16.27 -3.46 5.14
N PRO A 4 16.43 -2.96 6.38
CA PRO A 4 15.29 -2.77 7.26
C PRO A 4 14.36 -1.74 6.62
N CYS A 5 13.15 -2.17 6.25
CA CYS A 5 12.09 -1.27 5.83
C CYS A 5 11.31 -0.80 7.06
N PRO A 6 10.72 0.41 7.03
CA PRO A 6 9.90 0.89 8.13
C PRO A 6 8.57 0.12 8.18
N GLU A 7 8.26 -0.49 9.31
CA GLU A 7 6.97 -1.17 9.53
C GLU A 7 5.81 -0.16 9.59
N THR A 8 6.08 1.08 9.98
CA THR A 8 5.07 2.13 10.12
C THR A 8 5.40 3.33 9.24
N ALA A 9 4.38 3.84 8.53
CA ALA A 9 4.43 5.12 7.83
C ALA A 9 3.37 6.06 8.40
N LEU A 10 3.80 7.26 8.81
CA LEU A 10 2.90 8.34 9.21
C LEU A 10 2.77 9.34 8.07
N LEU A 11 1.62 9.33 7.42
CA LEU A 11 1.32 10.18 6.28
C LEU A 11 0.63 11.46 6.75
N THR A 12 1.30 12.60 6.59
CA THR A 12 0.75 13.92 6.93
C THR A 12 0.23 14.58 5.66
N PHE A 13 -1.02 15.00 5.73
CA PHE A 13 -1.70 15.81 4.73
C PHE A 13 -1.83 17.21 5.28
N THR A 14 -1.67 18.20 4.41
CA THR A 14 -1.85 19.60 4.74
C THR A 14 -2.95 20.14 3.85
N ASP A 15 -3.94 20.82 4.43
CA ASP A 15 -4.97 21.50 3.65
C ASP A 15 -4.39 22.61 2.75
N GLN A 16 -5.21 23.14 1.84
CA GLN A 16 -4.77 24.18 0.90
C GLN A 16 -4.34 25.48 1.58
N ALA A 17 -4.84 25.74 2.79
CA ALA A 17 -4.50 26.93 3.55
C ALA A 17 -3.19 26.78 4.33
N GLY A 18 -2.63 25.56 4.42
CA GLY A 18 -1.49 25.28 5.30
C GLY A 18 -1.86 25.28 6.78
N VAL A 19 -3.16 25.30 7.11
CA VAL A 19 -3.67 25.58 8.45
C VAL A 19 -3.96 24.30 9.20
N GLN A 20 -4.53 23.30 8.53
CA GLN A 20 -4.82 22.00 9.14
C GLN A 20 -3.88 20.93 8.62
N GLN A 21 -3.27 20.21 9.56
CA GLN A 21 -2.52 18.99 9.28
C GLN A 21 -3.29 17.81 9.83
N PHE A 22 -3.46 16.79 9.00
CA PHE A 22 -4.09 15.54 9.40
C PHE A 22 -3.20 14.37 9.05
N GLN A 23 -3.25 13.34 9.89
CA GLN A 23 -2.32 12.23 9.84
C GLN A 23 -3.04 10.90 9.70
N TYR A 24 -2.42 9.99 8.96
CA TYR A 24 -2.81 8.60 8.88
C TYR A 24 -1.60 7.73 9.18
N GLN A 25 -1.78 6.78 10.09
CA GLN A 25 -0.78 5.80 10.39
C GLN A 25 -1.09 4.53 9.61
N PHE A 26 -0.14 4.12 8.78
CA PHE A 26 -0.11 2.84 8.11
C PHE A 26 0.89 1.95 8.81
N THR A 27 0.51 0.72 9.10
CA THR A 27 1.38 -0.27 9.76
C THR A 27 1.37 -1.55 8.94
N PHE A 28 2.53 -1.96 8.45
CA PHE A 28 2.74 -3.26 7.85
C PHE A 28 2.64 -4.33 8.94
N VAL A 29 1.69 -5.25 8.78
CA VAL A 29 1.46 -6.33 9.75
C VAL A 29 2.33 -7.54 9.43
N GLY A 30 2.48 -7.84 8.14
CA GLY A 30 3.27 -8.98 7.69
C GLY A 30 2.86 -9.50 6.32
N VAL A 31 3.58 -10.53 5.89
CA VAL A 31 3.29 -11.33 4.70
C VAL A 31 3.13 -12.79 5.11
N THR A 32 2.16 -13.49 4.53
CA THR A 32 2.01 -14.95 4.65
C THR A 32 2.16 -15.58 3.27
N TYR A 33 3.07 -16.54 3.13
CA TYR A 33 3.21 -17.35 1.91
C TYR A 33 2.59 -18.72 2.12
N ASP A 34 1.62 -19.08 1.27
CA ASP A 34 1.07 -20.42 1.18
C ASP A 34 1.76 -21.17 0.04
N SER A 35 2.62 -22.13 0.38
CA SER A 35 3.35 -22.94 -0.61
C SER A 35 2.48 -23.94 -1.36
N ALA A 36 1.29 -24.29 -0.85
CA ALA A 36 0.38 -25.22 -1.52
C ALA A 36 -0.36 -24.53 -2.68
N THR A 37 -0.76 -23.28 -2.50
CA THR A 37 -1.42 -22.47 -3.53
C THR A 37 -0.46 -21.56 -4.30
N GLY A 38 0.75 -21.36 -3.77
CA GLY A 38 1.78 -20.53 -4.38
C GLY A 38 1.49 -19.04 -4.25
N PHE A 39 0.81 -18.59 -3.21
CA PHE A 39 0.35 -17.21 -3.05
C PHE A 39 0.97 -16.50 -1.83
N SER A 40 1.25 -15.21 -1.99
CA SER A 40 1.72 -14.33 -0.90
C SER A 40 0.65 -13.30 -0.56
N THR A 41 0.19 -13.25 0.69
CA THR A 41 -0.79 -12.26 1.18
C THR A 41 -0.11 -11.23 2.06
N PHE A 42 -0.19 -9.96 1.68
CA PHE A 42 0.33 -8.82 2.44
C PHE A 42 -0.80 -8.18 3.23
N THR A 43 -0.52 -7.81 4.48
CA THR A 43 -1.50 -7.21 5.38
C THR A 43 -1.01 -5.89 5.96
N TYR A 44 -1.90 -4.89 5.99
CA TYR A 44 -1.65 -3.56 6.51
C TYR A 44 -2.79 -3.14 7.43
N ASN A 45 -2.46 -2.40 8.48
CA ASN A 45 -3.40 -1.73 9.35
C ASN A 45 -3.35 -0.23 9.11
N VAL A 46 -4.51 0.42 9.10
CA VAL A 46 -4.64 1.87 8.92
C VAL A 46 -5.49 2.45 10.03
N CYS A 47 -5.00 3.51 10.68
CA CYS A 47 -5.78 4.29 11.65
C CYS A 47 -5.41 5.78 11.62
N LYS A 48 -6.27 6.60 12.23
CA LYS A 48 -6.08 8.02 12.48
C LYS A 48 -5.53 8.20 13.90
N PRO A 49 -4.31 8.74 14.11
CA PRO A 49 -3.72 8.89 15.45
C PRO A 49 -4.36 10.00 16.29
N GLY A 50 -5.29 10.78 15.73
CA GLY A 50 -6.00 11.86 16.42
C GLY A 50 -7.52 11.67 16.44
N THR A 51 -8.18 12.39 17.35
CA THR A 51 -9.63 12.31 17.61
C THR A 51 -10.46 13.37 16.87
N ASP A 52 -9.87 14.12 15.93
CA ASP A 52 -10.61 15.19 15.25
C ASP A 52 -11.68 14.60 14.32
N SER A 53 -12.94 14.79 14.68
CA SER A 53 -14.09 14.28 13.93
C SER A 53 -14.32 15.00 12.59
N THR A 54 -13.55 16.03 12.27
CA THR A 54 -13.61 16.72 10.97
C THR A 54 -12.86 15.99 9.86
N PHE A 55 -12.10 14.94 10.18
CA PHE A 55 -11.40 14.13 9.19
C PHE A 55 -12.39 13.35 8.31
N LYS A 56 -12.26 13.53 6.98
CA LYS A 56 -12.84 12.56 6.05
C LYS A 56 -12.06 11.26 6.06
N ASP A 57 -12.62 10.20 5.53
CA ASP A 57 -11.89 8.96 5.27
C ASP A 57 -10.96 9.11 4.07
N LEU A 58 -10.00 8.20 3.94
CA LEU A 58 -9.16 8.12 2.75
C LEU A 58 -10.01 7.66 1.57
N SER A 59 -9.77 8.23 0.38
CA SER A 59 -10.40 7.76 -0.84
C SER A 59 -9.81 6.41 -1.24
N HIS A 60 -8.49 6.33 -1.28
CA HIS A 60 -7.72 5.12 -1.54
C HIS A 60 -6.26 5.33 -1.13
N PHE A 61 -5.49 4.25 -1.18
CA PHE A 61 -4.03 4.32 -1.15
C PHE A 61 -3.42 3.31 -2.12
N VAL A 62 -2.18 3.57 -2.52
CA VAL A 62 -1.40 2.76 -3.44
C VAL A 62 -0.13 2.30 -2.74
N ILE A 63 0.09 0.99 -2.69
CA ILE A 63 1.36 0.38 -2.31
C ILE A 63 2.21 0.26 -3.57
N GLY A 64 3.23 1.08 -3.67
CA GLY A 64 4.03 1.28 -4.87
C GLY A 64 5.13 0.24 -5.03
N PHE A 65 5.09 -0.51 -6.12
CA PHE A 65 6.16 -1.43 -6.50
C PHE A 65 6.35 -1.40 -8.02
N SER A 66 7.51 -1.88 -8.48
CA SER A 66 7.90 -1.76 -9.89
C SER A 66 6.87 -2.41 -10.83
N PRO A 67 6.45 -1.76 -11.93
CA PRO A 67 5.58 -2.38 -12.93
C PRO A 67 6.23 -3.59 -13.62
N ASP A 68 7.57 -3.66 -13.61
CA ASP A 68 8.33 -4.79 -14.14
C ASP A 68 8.37 -5.99 -13.19
N CYS A 69 7.60 -5.96 -12.09
CA CYS A 69 7.50 -7.09 -11.19
C CYS A 69 6.83 -8.27 -11.90
N PRO A 70 7.45 -9.45 -11.94
CA PRO A 70 6.80 -10.65 -12.46
C PRO A 70 5.64 -11.11 -11.56
N ILE A 71 5.49 -10.51 -10.38
CA ILE A 71 4.45 -10.81 -9.40
C ILE A 71 3.14 -10.17 -9.84
N GLN A 72 2.07 -10.97 -9.92
CA GLN A 72 0.75 -10.53 -10.40
C GLN A 72 -0.26 -10.50 -9.25
N LEU A 73 -1.14 -9.51 -9.21
CA LEU A 73 -2.28 -9.51 -8.29
C LEU A 73 -3.19 -10.70 -8.62
N THR A 74 -3.68 -11.44 -7.61
CA THR A 74 -4.66 -12.49 -7.91
C THR A 74 -5.97 -11.87 -8.39
N PRO A 75 -6.63 -12.42 -9.42
CA PRO A 75 -7.87 -11.86 -9.94
C PRO A 75 -8.98 -11.77 -8.89
N ASN A 76 -9.92 -10.83 -9.11
CA ASN A 76 -11.19 -10.72 -8.37
C ASN A 76 -11.06 -10.43 -6.87
N GLN A 77 -10.03 -9.69 -6.44
CA GLN A 77 -9.96 -9.15 -5.08
C GLN A 77 -10.82 -7.88 -4.99
N PRO A 78 -11.95 -7.89 -4.24
CA PRO A 78 -12.82 -6.73 -4.18
C PRO A 78 -12.10 -5.50 -3.62
N GLY A 79 -12.17 -4.37 -4.32
CA GLY A 79 -11.55 -3.12 -3.89
C GLY A 79 -10.04 -3.08 -3.98
N VAL A 80 -9.41 -4.07 -4.61
CA VAL A 80 -7.96 -4.13 -4.82
C VAL A 80 -7.69 -4.27 -6.30
N GLU A 81 -6.88 -3.38 -6.85
CA GLU A 81 -6.51 -3.40 -8.27
C GLU A 81 -5.05 -3.04 -8.47
N PHE A 82 -4.45 -3.52 -9.56
CA PHE A 82 -3.16 -3.02 -10.01
C PHE A 82 -3.36 -1.76 -10.86
N VAL A 83 -2.62 -0.70 -10.57
CA VAL A 83 -2.67 0.59 -11.27
C VAL A 83 -1.31 0.94 -11.88
N ASN A 84 -1.32 1.48 -13.09
CA ASN A 84 -0.10 1.90 -13.79
C ASN A 84 -0.35 3.06 -14.79
N PRO A 85 -0.16 4.31 -14.36
CA PRO A 85 -0.21 4.79 -12.97
C PRO A 85 -1.66 5.03 -12.49
N ASP A 86 -1.85 5.17 -11.18
CA ASP A 86 -3.10 5.70 -10.63
C ASP A 86 -3.31 7.14 -11.15
N PRO A 87 -4.47 7.46 -11.75
CA PRO A 87 -4.70 8.77 -12.36
C PRO A 87 -4.64 9.95 -11.41
N THR A 88 -4.75 9.72 -10.10
CA THR A 88 -4.93 10.79 -9.11
C THR A 88 -3.73 11.01 -8.21
N THR A 89 -2.91 9.99 -8.02
CA THR A 89 -1.69 10.02 -7.22
C THR A 89 -0.42 9.88 -8.07
N GLY A 90 -0.54 9.41 -9.31
CA GLY A 90 0.59 9.10 -10.19
C GLY A 90 1.38 7.85 -9.77
N ALA A 91 0.98 7.18 -8.69
CA ALA A 91 1.67 6.00 -8.17
C ALA A 91 1.37 4.76 -9.01
N VAL A 92 2.37 3.87 -9.16
CA VAL A 92 2.23 2.58 -9.84
C VAL A 92 2.30 1.49 -8.77
N GLY A 93 1.35 0.54 -8.76
CA GLY A 93 1.35 -0.54 -7.77
C GLY A 93 -0.04 -1.11 -7.46
N ILE A 94 -0.27 -1.57 -6.22
CA ILE A 94 -1.57 -2.07 -5.75
C ILE A 94 -2.34 -0.90 -5.17
N LYS A 95 -3.47 -0.55 -5.78
CA LYS A 95 -4.44 0.38 -5.24
C LYS A 95 -5.50 -0.35 -4.43
N ILE A 96 -5.84 0.21 -3.29
CA ILE A 96 -6.95 -0.22 -2.43
C ILE A 96 -8.00 0.89 -2.42
N ASP A 97 -9.12 0.65 -3.10
CA ASP A 97 -10.17 1.63 -3.46
C ASP A 97 -11.57 1.32 -2.88
N THR A 98 -11.69 0.27 -2.06
CA THR A 98 -12.83 0.19 -1.13
C THR A 98 -12.75 1.36 -0.17
N PRO A 99 -13.87 2.01 0.22
CA PRO A 99 -13.83 3.16 1.12
C PRO A 99 -12.88 2.86 2.25
N VAL A 100 -11.77 3.60 2.31
CA VAL A 100 -10.74 3.34 3.29
C VAL A 100 -11.23 4.01 4.56
N ALA A 101 -12.23 3.37 5.18
CA ALA A 101 -12.70 3.74 6.48
C ALA A 101 -11.48 3.72 7.40
N THR A 102 -11.37 4.71 8.27
CA THR A 102 -10.24 4.79 9.19
C THR A 102 -10.75 4.93 10.59
N ALA A 103 -10.39 3.96 11.43
CA ALA A 103 -10.68 4.00 12.83
C ALA A 103 -9.69 4.96 13.54
N VAL A 104 -10.11 5.51 14.68
CA VAL A 104 -9.23 6.31 15.54
C VAL A 104 -8.34 5.34 16.32
N CYS A 105 -7.01 5.51 16.25
CA CYS A 105 -6.06 4.65 16.94
C CYS A 105 -6.40 4.62 18.46
N PRO A 106 -6.29 3.46 19.14
CA PRO A 106 -5.64 2.22 18.70
C PRO A 106 -6.53 1.28 17.87
N LEU A 107 -7.76 1.65 17.55
CA LEU A 107 -8.58 0.87 16.62
C LEU A 107 -8.01 1.03 15.21
N VAL A 108 -7.94 -0.06 14.46
CA VAL A 108 -7.37 -0.12 13.11
C VAL A 108 -8.35 -0.77 12.15
N ASN A 109 -8.30 -0.37 10.88
CA ASN A 109 -8.89 -1.13 9.79
C ASN A 109 -7.79 -1.89 9.05
N THR A 110 -8.05 -3.17 8.81
CA THR A 110 -7.09 -4.09 8.18
C THR A 110 -7.39 -4.22 6.70
N TYR A 111 -6.37 -4.08 5.89
CA TYR A 111 -6.41 -4.23 4.44
C TYR A 111 -5.40 -5.27 4.03
N SER A 112 -5.79 -6.16 3.13
CA SER A 112 -4.93 -7.21 2.62
C SER A 112 -5.09 -7.38 1.14
N PHE A 113 -4.00 -7.75 0.47
CA PHE A 113 -4.04 -8.18 -0.92
C PHE A 113 -3.16 -9.40 -1.12
N THR A 114 -3.50 -10.19 -2.13
CA THR A 114 -2.79 -11.44 -2.45
C THR A 114 -2.10 -11.35 -3.81
N LEU A 115 -0.87 -11.83 -3.86
CA LEU A 115 -0.04 -11.86 -5.06
C LEU A 115 0.23 -13.31 -5.48
N ASN A 116 0.31 -13.54 -6.78
CA ASN A 116 0.75 -14.80 -7.36
C ASN A 116 2.27 -14.97 -7.24
N GLY A 117 2.69 -16.08 -6.65
CA GLY A 117 4.08 -16.39 -6.39
C GLY A 117 4.55 -15.95 -5.02
N PHE A 118 5.80 -16.29 -4.73
CA PHE A 118 6.54 -15.78 -3.59
C PHE A 118 6.93 -14.32 -3.85
N ALA A 119 6.71 -13.46 -2.86
CA ALA A 119 7.08 -12.05 -2.90
C ALA A 119 7.86 -11.69 -1.63
N ASP A 120 9.07 -11.17 -1.80
CA ASP A 120 9.88 -10.70 -0.68
C ASP A 120 9.36 -9.38 -0.12
N VAL A 121 9.77 -9.06 1.11
CA VAL A 121 9.43 -7.81 1.79
C VAL A 121 10.62 -6.85 1.75
N GLY A 122 10.34 -5.60 1.41
CA GLY A 122 11.32 -4.52 1.45
C GLY A 122 10.66 -3.15 1.43
N PRO A 123 11.46 -2.07 1.38
CA PRO A 123 10.94 -0.72 1.40
C PRO A 123 10.21 -0.39 0.10
N VAL A 124 8.98 0.07 0.23
CA VAL A 124 8.12 0.51 -0.88
C VAL A 124 7.55 1.89 -0.57
N THR A 125 7.19 2.64 -1.62
CA THR A 125 6.46 3.89 -1.45
C THR A 125 5.00 3.57 -1.17
N ILE A 126 4.41 4.18 -0.15
CA ILE A 126 2.97 4.21 0.03
C ILE A 126 2.48 5.62 -0.28
N THR A 127 1.46 5.74 -1.14
CA THR A 127 0.84 7.01 -1.47
C THR A 127 -0.64 6.93 -1.14
N ALA A 128 -1.13 7.83 -0.30
CA ALA A 128 -2.53 7.87 0.10
C ALA A 128 -3.18 9.15 -0.38
N LYS A 129 -4.47 9.05 -0.71
CA LYS A 129 -5.29 10.18 -1.14
C LYS A 129 -6.44 10.39 -0.18
N ASP A 130 -6.65 11.64 0.19
CA ASP A 130 -7.78 12.01 1.04
C ASP A 130 -9.13 11.97 0.28
N GLY A 131 -10.22 11.81 1.02
CA GLY A 131 -11.55 12.01 0.46
C GLY A 131 -11.77 13.49 0.15
N ALA A 132 -12.12 13.81 -1.11
CA ALA A 132 -12.17 15.19 -1.61
C ALA A 132 -12.86 16.21 -0.66
N GLN A 133 -12.18 17.33 -0.41
CA GLN A 133 -12.72 18.52 0.24
C GLN A 133 -12.98 19.60 -0.81
N GLY A 134 -14.25 19.97 -1.02
CA GLY A 134 -14.60 21.09 -1.90
C GLY A 134 -14.11 20.97 -3.35
N GLY A 135 -13.82 19.76 -3.84
CA GLY A 135 -13.29 19.51 -5.18
C GLY A 135 -11.75 19.52 -5.29
N ILE A 136 -11.03 19.78 -4.20
CA ILE A 136 -9.57 19.70 -4.14
C ILE A 136 -9.17 18.32 -3.64
N GLN A 137 -8.14 17.74 -4.28
CA GLN A 137 -7.62 16.41 -3.97
C GLN A 137 -6.21 16.55 -3.43
N PHE A 138 -5.95 16.00 -2.25
CA PHE A 138 -4.62 15.96 -1.66
C PHE A 138 -4.12 14.52 -1.64
N PHE A 139 -2.85 14.36 -1.99
CA PHE A 139 -2.15 13.09 -1.78
C PHE A 139 -0.82 13.36 -1.09
N THR A 140 -0.37 12.38 -0.33
CA THR A 140 0.92 12.40 0.34
C THR A 140 1.52 11.01 0.28
N SER A 141 2.85 10.94 0.41
CA SER A 141 3.58 9.70 0.27
C SER A 141 4.54 9.51 1.44
N GLY A 142 4.83 8.24 1.73
CA GLY A 142 5.83 7.83 2.70
C GLY A 142 6.47 6.51 2.27
N THR A 143 7.32 5.97 3.13
CA THR A 143 7.94 4.66 2.92
C THR A 143 7.42 3.69 3.96
N ILE A 144 7.08 2.48 3.52
CA ILE A 144 6.63 1.37 4.38
C ILE A 144 7.23 0.05 3.88
N CYS A 145 7.21 -0.99 4.70
CA CYS A 145 7.45 -2.36 4.24
C CYS A 145 6.34 -2.83 3.30
N GLY A 146 6.71 -3.52 2.24
CA GLY A 146 5.77 -4.13 1.31
C GLY A 146 6.45 -5.00 0.26
N PRO A 147 5.70 -5.41 -0.79
CA PRO A 147 6.21 -6.36 -1.78
C PRO A 147 7.35 -5.76 -2.59
N ILE A 148 8.49 -6.44 -2.60
CA ILE A 148 9.59 -6.14 -3.51
C ILE A 148 9.79 -7.27 -4.50
N CYS A 149 10.19 -6.89 -5.70
CA CYS A 149 10.62 -7.84 -6.71
C CYS A 149 12.04 -8.25 -6.36
N THR A 150 12.23 -9.37 -5.68
CA THR A 150 13.54 -10.03 -5.74
C THR A 150 13.64 -10.75 -7.08
N PRO A 151 14.73 -10.53 -7.85
CA PRO A 151 15.01 -11.42 -8.96
C PRO A 151 15.17 -12.82 -8.36
N VAL A 152 14.31 -13.76 -8.73
CA VAL A 152 14.44 -15.17 -8.32
C VAL A 152 15.88 -15.60 -8.64
N PRO A 153 16.72 -15.92 -7.63
CA PRO A 153 18.06 -16.44 -7.88
C PRO A 153 17.88 -17.80 -8.57
N GLY A 154 17.92 -17.82 -9.91
CA GLY A 154 17.65 -19.01 -10.72
C GLY A 154 16.86 -18.79 -12.01
N ALA A 155 16.19 -17.64 -12.20
CA ALA A 155 15.46 -17.34 -13.45
C ALA A 155 16.36 -16.86 -14.60
N ARG A 156 17.69 -16.81 -14.42
CA ARG A 156 18.66 -16.57 -15.49
C ARG A 156 19.34 -17.88 -15.88
N GLY A 157 18.79 -18.56 -16.89
CA GLY A 157 19.54 -19.46 -17.75
C GLY A 157 19.44 -20.95 -17.47
N PHE A 158 18.34 -21.59 -17.88
CA PHE A 158 18.44 -22.92 -18.50
C PHE A 158 18.41 -22.72 -20.02
N ARG A 159 19.59 -22.45 -20.61
CA ARG A 159 19.82 -22.86 -22.00
C ARG A 159 20.34 -24.29 -21.91
N LEU A 160 19.50 -25.24 -22.32
CA LEU A 160 19.98 -26.58 -22.65
C LEU A 160 21.03 -26.42 -23.77
N GLN A 161 22.26 -26.82 -23.48
CA GLN A 161 23.18 -27.33 -24.51
C GLN A 161 23.01 -28.84 -24.55
#